data_AF-A0A399NQ06-F1
#
_entry.id   AF-A0A399NQ06-F1
#
_cell.length_a   1.000
_cell.length_b   1.000
_cell.length_c   1.000
_cell.angle_alpha   90.00
_cell.angle_beta   90.00
_cell.angle_gamma   90.00
#
_symmetry.space_group_name_H-M   'P 1'
#
loop_
_entity.id
_entity.type
_entity.pdbx_description
1 polymer ?
#
loop_
_entity_poly.entity_id
_entity_poly.type
_entity_poly.pdbx_seq_one_letter_code
_entity_poly.pdbx_strand_id
1 'polypeptide(L)'
;LVPVAPFLAAGVLLAALIARSLDAVALGDDLARSLGANVVVVRAVAVVAVTLLAGGATAMAGPIAFVGLMIPHIARWIVGPDQRWILAYTIVLAPVLLLAADIVGRIVL
;
A
#
# COMPACT_ATOMS: atom_id res chain seq x y z
N LEU A 1 -2.73 19.65 -3.46
CA LEU A 1 -3.02 18.76 -2.31
C LEU A 1 -4.53 18.59 -2.09
N VAL A 2 -5.28 19.67 -1.81
CA VAL A 2 -6.73 19.62 -1.55
C VAL A 2 -7.56 18.79 -2.56
N PRO A 3 -7.34 18.86 -3.89
CA PRO A 3 -8.14 18.06 -4.82
C PRO A 3 -7.83 16.55 -4.81
N VAL A 4 -6.61 16.14 -4.42
CA VAL A 4 -6.16 14.73 -4.45
C VAL A 4 -6.30 14.06 -3.08
N ALA A 5 -6.26 14.86 -2.00
CA ALA A 5 -6.41 14.42 -0.62
C ALA A 5 -7.64 13.51 -0.36
N PRO A 6 -8.86 13.81 -0.85
CA PRO A 6 -10.02 12.93 -0.60
C PRO A 6 -9.85 11.57 -1.26
N PHE A 7 -9.24 11.50 -2.45
CA PHE A 7 -8.97 10.24 -3.14
C PHE A 7 -7.91 9.41 -2.44
N LEU A 8 -6.85 10.05 -1.93
CA LEU A 8 -5.83 9.37 -1.12
C LEU A 8 -6.41 8.85 0.19
N ALA A 9 -7.21 9.66 0.89
CA ALA A 9 -7.88 9.26 2.12
C ALA A 9 -8.82 8.07 1.89
N ALA A 10 -9.63 8.11 0.82
CA ALA A 10 -10.50 7.00 0.43
C ALA A 10 -9.69 5.74 0.08
N GLY A 11 -8.61 5.87 -0.69
CA GLY A 11 -7.74 4.76 -1.04
C GLY A 11 -7.09 4.10 0.19
N VAL A 12 -6.59 4.89 1.14
CA VAL A 12 -6.03 4.41 2.41
C VAL A 12 -7.11 3.69 3.23
N LEU A 13 -8.29 4.28 3.33
CA LEU A 13 -9.41 3.69 4.08
C LEU A 13 -9.82 2.33 3.48
N LEU A 14 -9.98 2.26 2.15
CA LEU A 14 -10.31 1.01 1.45
C LEU A 14 -9.23 -0.05 1.68
N ALA A 15 -7.95 0.31 1.54
CA ALA A 15 -6.83 -0.60 1.78
C ALA A 15 -6.81 -1.12 3.23
N ALA A 16 -7.07 -0.25 4.21
CA ALA A 16 -7.12 -0.61 5.62
C ALA A 16 -8.28 -1.57 5.93
N LEU A 17 -9.45 -1.35 5.32
CA LEU A 17 -10.64 -2.20 5.50
C LEU A 17 -10.42 -3.63 4.98
N ILE A 18 -9.72 -3.79 3.86
CA ILE A 18 -9.47 -5.10 3.26
C ILE A 18 -8.19 -5.78 3.75
N ALA A 19 -7.37 -5.11 4.57
CA ALA A 19 -6.06 -5.61 4.98
C ALA A 19 -6.11 -7.03 5.58
N ARG A 20 -7.08 -7.30 6.47
CA ARG A 20 -7.29 -8.64 7.04
C ARG A 20 -7.76 -9.65 6.01
N SER A 21 -8.62 -9.24 5.08
CA SER A 21 -9.11 -10.12 4.03
C SER A 21 -8.01 -10.47 3.02
N LEU A 22 -7.02 -9.59 2.84
CA LEU A 22 -5.84 -9.88 2.04
C LEU A 22 -4.98 -11.01 2.64
N ASP A 23 -4.88 -11.09 3.98
CA ASP A 23 -4.21 -12.22 4.64
C ASP A 23 -4.89 -13.55 4.33
N ALA A 24 -6.23 -13.58 4.38
CA ALA A 24 -7.00 -14.77 4.03
C ALA A 24 -6.83 -15.17 2.55
N VAL A 25 -6.84 -14.19 1.64
CA VAL A 25 -6.61 -14.41 0.21
C VAL A 25 -5.18 -14.89 -0.06
N ALA A 26 -4.19 -14.46 0.72
CA ALA A 26 -2.80 -14.89 0.57
C ALA A 26 -2.59 -16.38 0.90
N LEU A 27 -3.50 -17.00 1.67
CA LEU A 27 -3.47 -18.44 1.96
C LEU A 27 -4.03 -19.30 0.82
N GLY A 28 -4.63 -18.67 -0.20
CA GLY A 28 -5.24 -19.33 -1.34
C GLY A 28 -6.76 -19.13 -1.40
N ASP A 29 -7.31 -19.16 -2.61
CA ASP A 29 -8.70 -18.80 -2.87
C ASP A 29 -9.69 -19.75 -2.17
N ASP A 30 -9.38 -21.04 -2.05
CA ASP A 30 -10.28 -22.02 -1.42
C ASP A 30 -10.33 -21.87 0.11
N LEU A 31 -9.18 -21.59 0.73
CA LEU A 31 -9.12 -21.31 2.16
C LEU A 31 -9.75 -19.95 2.49
N ALA A 32 -9.53 -18.94 1.64
CA ALA A 32 -10.17 -17.65 1.80
C ALA A 32 -11.71 -17.77 1.76
N ARG A 33 -12.25 -18.56 0.81
CA ARG A 33 -13.69 -18.81 0.72
C ARG A 33 -14.22 -19.58 1.92
N SER A 34 -13.49 -20.58 2.44
CA SER A 34 -13.93 -21.34 3.62
C SER A 34 -13.92 -20.50 4.90
N LEU A 35 -13.06 -19.47 4.98
CA LEU A 35 -13.04 -18.46 6.04
C LEU A 35 -14.11 -17.36 5.88
N GLY A 36 -14.98 -17.47 4.87
CA GLY A 36 -16.05 -16.51 4.60
C GLY A 36 -15.61 -15.24 3.87
N ALA A 37 -14.38 -15.18 3.36
CA ALA A 37 -13.91 -14.05 2.57
C ALA A 37 -14.40 -14.15 1.12
N ASN A 38 -15.02 -13.08 0.63
CA ASN A 38 -15.36 -12.96 -0.78
C ASN A 38 -14.14 -12.47 -1.57
N VAL A 39 -13.36 -13.41 -2.11
CA VAL A 39 -12.12 -13.14 -2.86
C VAL A 39 -12.33 -12.13 -3.99
N VAL A 40 -13.46 -12.21 -4.71
CA VAL A 40 -13.76 -11.31 -5.84
C VAL A 40 -13.92 -9.88 -5.36
N VAL A 41 -14.69 -9.68 -4.28
CA VAL A 41 -14.90 -8.34 -3.70
C VAL A 41 -13.58 -7.78 -3.16
N VAL A 42 -12.79 -8.60 -2.45
CA VAL A 42 -11.50 -8.17 -1.89
C VAL A 42 -10.55 -7.71 -3.00
N ARG A 43 -10.45 -8.47 -4.09
CA ARG A 43 -9.62 -8.09 -5.25
C ARG A 43 -10.14 -6.84 -5.94
N ALA A 44 -11.45 -6.71 -6.14
CA ALA A 44 -12.03 -5.52 -6.74
C ALA A 44 -11.73 -4.26 -5.91
N VAL A 45 -11.93 -4.32 -4.59
CA VAL A 45 -11.61 -3.21 -3.68
C VAL A 45 -10.11 -2.91 -3.66
N ALA A 46 -9.26 -3.94 -3.71
CA ALA A 46 -7.81 -3.76 -3.79
C ALA A 46 -7.39 -2.99 -5.05
N VAL A 47 -7.95 -3.36 -6.22
CA VAL A 47 -7.69 -2.67 -7.48
C VAL A 47 -8.11 -1.20 -7.40
N VAL A 48 -9.30 -0.92 -6.86
CA VAL A 48 -9.78 0.47 -6.67
C VAL A 48 -8.84 1.25 -5.73
N ALA A 49 -8.49 0.67 -4.58
CA ALA A 49 -7.60 1.31 -3.62
C ALA A 49 -6.22 1.62 -4.23
N VAL A 50 -5.61 0.64 -4.91
CA VAL A 50 -4.32 0.81 -5.60
C VAL A 50 -4.41 1.88 -6.68
N THR A 51 -5.49 1.90 -7.46
CA THR A 51 -5.68 2.88 -8.54
C THR A 51 -5.77 4.30 -7.99
N LEU A 52 -6.54 4.51 -6.90
CA LEU A 52 -6.66 5.79 -6.23
C LEU A 52 -5.32 6.25 -5.64
N LEU A 53 -4.61 5.36 -4.95
CA LEU A 53 -3.35 5.66 -4.29
C LEU A 53 -2.21 5.90 -5.28
N ALA A 54 -1.98 4.96 -6.20
CA ALA A 54 -0.91 5.04 -7.18
C ALA A 54 -1.15 6.14 -8.21
N GLY A 55 -2.40 6.28 -8.69
CA GLY A 55 -2.80 7.35 -9.60
C GLY A 55 -2.66 8.73 -8.97
N GLY A 56 -3.14 8.90 -7.73
CA GLY A 56 -3.02 10.15 -6.98
C GLY A 56 -1.57 10.53 -6.70
N ALA A 57 -0.74 9.57 -6.28
CA ALA A 57 0.69 9.79 -6.05
C ALA A 57 1.42 10.19 -7.35
N THR A 58 1.19 9.45 -8.45
CA THR A 58 1.84 9.70 -9.75
C THR A 58 1.43 11.05 -10.34
N ALA A 59 0.17 11.44 -10.20
CA ALA A 59 -0.32 12.74 -10.68
C ALA A 59 0.33 13.93 -9.95
N MET A 60 0.77 13.74 -8.70
CA MET A 60 1.39 14.80 -7.90
C MET A 60 2.92 14.84 -7.99
N ALA A 61 3.56 13.67 -7.86
CA ALA A 61 5.02 13.57 -7.71
C ALA A 61 5.72 13.04 -8.97
N GLY A 62 4.95 12.66 -10.00
CA GLY A 62 5.46 11.91 -11.14
C GLY A 62 5.67 10.42 -10.82
N PRO A 63 6.08 9.62 -11.82
CA PRO A 63 6.28 8.19 -11.64
C PRO A 63 7.53 7.92 -10.80
N ILE A 64 7.33 7.37 -9.60
CA ILE A 64 8.41 6.92 -8.71
C ILE A 64 8.44 5.39 -8.72
N ALA A 65 9.48 4.81 -9.32
CA ALA A 65 9.69 3.37 -9.31
C ALA A 65 10.36 2.91 -8.00
N PHE A 66 10.32 1.61 -7.73
CA PHE A 66 11.07 0.92 -6.66
C PHE A 66 10.56 1.07 -5.22
N VAL A 67 10.19 2.28 -4.76
CA VAL A 67 9.72 2.49 -3.36
C VAL A 67 8.53 1.57 -3.03
N GLY A 68 7.57 1.44 -3.97
CA GLY A 68 6.40 0.58 -3.81
C GLY A 68 6.69 -0.92 -3.80
N LEU A 69 7.87 -1.36 -4.26
CA LEU A 69 8.29 -2.76 -4.21
C LEU A 69 9.16 -3.04 -2.97
N MET A 70 10.09 -2.14 -2.68
CA MET A 70 11.09 -2.32 -1.62
C MET A 70 10.50 -2.14 -0.23
N ILE A 71 9.72 -1.07 0.00
CA ILE A 71 9.18 -0.77 1.34
C ILE A 71 8.33 -1.91 1.92
N PRO A 72 7.34 -2.48 1.20
CA PRO A 72 6.56 -3.57 1.78
C PRO A 72 7.41 -4.82 2.05
N HIS A 73 8.49 -5.03 1.30
CA HIS A 73 9.44 -6.12 1.57
C HIS A 73 10.20 -5.90 2.88
N ILE A 74 10.72 -4.68 3.09
CA ILE A 74 11.39 -4.30 4.36
C ILE A 74 10.40 -4.37 5.53
N ALA A 75 9.20 -3.83 5.36
CA ALA A 75 8.17 -3.87 6.39
C ALA A 75 7.85 -5.31 6.80
N ARG A 76 7.74 -6.24 5.84
CA ARG A 76 7.53 -7.67 6.10
C ARG A 76 8.66 -8.31 6.91
N TRP A 77 9.91 -7.89 6.72
CA TRP A 77 11.02 -8.37 7.55
C TRP A 77 10.94 -7.87 9.00
N ILE A 78 10.35 -6.70 9.22
CA ILE A 78 10.24 -6.08 10.56
C ILE A 78 9.04 -6.64 11.34
N VAL A 79 7.87 -6.72 10.71
CA VAL A 79 6.60 -7.04 11.39
C VAL A 79 6.06 -8.45 11.12
N GLY A 80 6.69 -9.19 10.21
CA GLY A 80 6.21 -10.50 9.77
C GLY A 80 5.16 -10.41 8.65
N PRO A 81 4.39 -11.49 8.43
CA PRO A 81 3.52 -11.64 7.26
C PRO A 81 2.15 -10.95 7.37
N ASP A 82 1.78 -10.42 8.54
CA ASP A 82 0.47 -9.77 8.76
C ASP A 82 0.34 -8.49 7.93
N GLN A 83 -0.58 -8.51 6.96
CA GLN A 83 -0.75 -7.44 5.98
C GLN A 83 -1.19 -6.12 6.62
N ARG A 84 -1.85 -6.15 7.78
CA ARG A 84 -2.31 -4.96 8.50
C ARG A 84 -1.11 -4.18 9.03
N TRP A 85 -0.14 -4.89 9.59
CA TRP A 85 1.11 -4.29 10.07
C TRP A 85 2.03 -3.88 8.93
N ILE A 86 2.11 -4.67 7.86
CA ILE A 86 2.88 -4.29 6.66
C ILE A 86 2.34 -2.97 6.08
N LEU A 87 1.02 -2.82 5.95
CA LEU A 87 0.39 -1.59 5.50
C LEU A 87 0.70 -0.41 6.41
N ALA A 88 0.52 -0.58 7.73
CA ALA A 88 0.79 0.48 8.71
C ALA A 88 2.25 0.95 8.67
N TYR A 89 3.20 0.02 8.60
CA TYR A 89 4.62 0.34 8.51
C TYR A 89 4.97 0.97 7.16
N THR A 90 4.35 0.54 6.06
CA THR A 90 4.61 1.10 4.72
C THR A 90 4.19 2.57 4.64
N ILE A 91 3.08 2.96 5.29
CA ILE A 91 2.62 4.36 5.36
C ILE A 91 3.68 5.29 5.97
N VAL A 92 4.49 4.79 6.91
CA VAL A 92 5.51 5.58 7.60
C VAL A 92 6.88 5.44 6.93
N LEU A 93 7.30 4.22 6.60
CA LEU A 93 8.64 3.96 6.07
C LEU A 93 8.83 4.51 4.65
N ALA A 94 7.79 4.48 3.81
CA ALA A 94 7.89 4.98 2.44
C ALA A 94 8.26 6.48 2.36
N PRO A 95 7.55 7.41 3.03
CA PRO A 95 7.93 8.82 3.01
C PRO A 95 9.28 9.08 3.69
N VAL A 96 9.63 8.34 4.75
CA VAL A 96 10.95 8.48 5.41
C VAL A 96 12.08 8.16 4.44
N LEU A 97 11.99 7.02 3.74
CA LEU A 97 12.98 6.64 2.74
C LEU A 97 13.03 7.64 1.59
N LEU A 98 11.86 8.04 1.07
CA LEU A 98 11.78 8.94 -0.08
C LEU A 98 12.37 10.33 0.25
N LEU A 99 12.09 10.85 1.45
CA LEU A 99 12.67 12.11 1.92
C LEU A 99 14.18 12.00 2.15
N ALA A 100 14.65 10.89 2.72
CA ALA A 100 16.09 10.66 2.88
C ALA A 100 16.79 10.61 1.51
N ALA A 101 16.20 9.94 0.52
CA ALA A 101 16.71 9.89 -0.84
C ALA A 101 16.71 11.27 -1.52
N ASP A 102 15.65 12.08 -1.34
CA ASP A 102 15.59 13.45 -1.86
C ASP A 102 16.68 14.34 -1.25
N ILE A 103 16.88 14.26 0.08
CA ILE A 103 17.93 15.03 0.77
C ILE A 103 19.32 14.62 0.26
N VAL A 104 19.61 13.32 0.19
CA VAL A 104 20.90 12.83 -0.32
C VAL A 104 21.10 13.26 -1.76
N GLY A 105 20.06 13.16 -2.60
CA GLY A 105 20.11 13.59 -4.00
C GLY A 105 20.46 15.08 -4.14
N ARG A 106 19.94 15.94 -3.27
CA ARG A 106 20.24 17.39 -3.24
C ARG A 106 21.63 17.75 -2.71
N ILE A 107 22.24 16.88 -1.92
CA ILE A 107 23.59 17.11 -1.37
C ILE A 107 24.65 16.66 -2.37
N VAL A 108 24.39 15.57 -3.08
CA VAL A 108 25.35 14.96 -4.02
C VAL A 108 25.36 15.67 -5.37
N LEU A 109 24.21 16.18 -5.84
CA LEU A 109 24.06 16.94 -7.09
C LEU A 109 24.12 18.45 -6.83
#